data_AF-A0A5J6HXI9-F1
#
_entry.id   AF-A0A5J6HXI9-F1
#
_cell.length_a   1.000
_cell.length_b   1.000
_cell.length_c   1.000
_cell.angle_alpha   90.00
_cell.angle_beta   90.00
_cell.angle_gamma   90.00
#
_symmetry.space_group_name_H-M   'P 1'
#
loop_
_entity.id
_entity.type
_entity.pdbx_description
1 polymer ?
#
loop_
_entity_poly.entity_id
_entity_poly.type
_entity_poly.pdbx_seq_one_letter_code
_entity_poly.pdbx_strand_id
1 'polypeptide(L)'
;MPSIAIVGAGPRLGLAVARTFGSHGFDVALISRSRDKLHDLVGELTTEEITAAAFPADVLDLPSFYGRPTATADQISPLYWDLHTTHRDKAERIFRG
;
A
#
# COMPACT_ATOMS: atom_id res chain seq x y z
N MET A 1 -12.48 -11.21 -6.17
CA MET A 1 -11.33 -10.63 -6.89
C MET A 1 -10.20 -10.40 -5.91
N PRO A 2 -8.93 -10.39 -6.35
CA PRO A 2 -7.82 -10.00 -5.47
C PRO A 2 -7.88 -8.49 -5.18
N SER A 3 -7.46 -8.10 -3.98
CA SER A 3 -7.46 -6.70 -3.55
C SER A 3 -6.07 -6.26 -3.11
N ILE A 4 -5.71 -5.02 -3.35
CA ILE A 4 -4.47 -4.40 -2.87
C ILE A 4 -4.79 -3.17 -2.02
N ALA A 5 -4.09 -3.02 -0.90
CA ALA A 5 -4.16 -1.82 -0.06
C ALA A 5 -2.88 -1.00 -0.24
N ILE A 6 -3.04 0.29 -0.52
CA ILE A 6 -1.94 1.25 -0.70
C ILE A 6 -2.00 2.24 0.45
N VAL A 7 -1.07 2.08 1.39
CA VAL A 7 -0.94 2.95 2.56
C VAL A 7 -0.02 4.13 2.22
N GLY A 8 -0.42 5.34 2.60
CA GLY A 8 0.26 6.56 2.19
C GLY A 8 -0.01 6.92 0.73
N ALA A 9 -1.19 6.56 0.21
CA ALA A 9 -1.58 6.85 -1.16
C ALA A 9 -1.50 8.36 -1.48
N GLY A 10 -0.87 8.67 -2.62
CA GLY A 10 -0.66 10.04 -3.09
C GLY A 10 -0.48 10.08 -4.61
N PRO A 11 -0.47 11.28 -5.22
CA PRO A 11 -0.59 11.49 -6.67
C PRO A 11 0.60 11.01 -7.50
N ARG A 12 1.68 10.58 -6.86
CA ARG A 12 2.86 10.03 -7.54
C ARG A 12 2.87 8.51 -7.47
N LEU A 13 3.50 7.97 -6.43
CA LEU A 13 3.73 6.53 -6.34
C LEU A 13 2.44 5.76 -6.05
N GLY A 14 1.61 6.24 -5.11
CA GLY A 14 0.37 5.56 -4.75
C GLY A 14 -0.59 5.44 -5.94
N LEU A 15 -0.73 6.51 -6.72
CA LEU A 15 -1.52 6.49 -7.96
C LEU A 15 -0.93 5.56 -9.02
N ALA A 16 0.39 5.59 -9.25
CA ALA A 16 1.03 4.71 -10.22
C ALA A 16 0.84 3.22 -9.86
N VAL A 17 1.01 2.87 -8.59
CA VAL A 17 0.78 1.50 -8.09
C VAL A 17 -0.70 1.12 -8.24
N ALA A 18 -1.62 2.03 -7.90
CA ALA A 18 -3.06 1.80 -8.07
C ALA A 18 -3.42 1.50 -9.53
N ARG A 19 -2.87 2.26 -10.48
CA ARG A 19 -3.06 2.04 -11.91
C ARG A 19 -2.54 0.68 -12.35
N THR A 20 -1.32 0.33 -11.97
CA THR A 20 -0.71 -0.96 -12.34
C THR A 20 -1.59 -2.11 -11.87
N PHE A 21 -1.92 -2.19 -10.58
CA PHE A 21 -2.70 -3.30 -10.05
C PHE A 21 -4.16 -3.26 -10.51
N GLY A 22 -4.76 -2.09 -10.59
CA GLY A 22 -6.12 -1.92 -11.12
C GLY A 22 -6.26 -2.41 -12.56
N SER A 23 -5.28 -2.10 -13.42
CA SER A 23 -5.24 -2.61 -14.81
C SER A 23 -5.08 -4.13 -14.91
N HIS A 24 -4.61 -4.77 -13.83
CA HIS A 24 -4.52 -6.23 -13.70
C HIS A 24 -5.76 -6.84 -13.00
N GLY A 25 -6.83 -6.06 -12.78
CA GLY A 25 -8.10 -6.54 -12.23
C GLY A 25 -8.14 -6.63 -10.71
N PHE A 26 -7.28 -5.89 -10.01
CA PHE A 26 -7.33 -5.79 -8.54
C PHE A 26 -8.29 -4.69 -8.11
N ASP A 27 -9.02 -4.94 -7.01
CA ASP A 27 -9.74 -3.90 -6.28
C ASP A 27 -8.75 -3.10 -5.43
N VAL A 28 -8.71 -1.78 -5.60
CA VAL A 28 -7.71 -0.91 -4.96
C VAL A 28 -8.29 -0.21 -3.73
N ALA A 29 -7.67 -0.39 -2.57
CA ALA A 29 -7.94 0.38 -1.36
C ALA A 29 -6.86 1.44 -1.15
N LEU A 30 -7.22 2.72 -1.24
CA LEU A 30 -6.31 3.84 -0.99
C LEU A 30 -6.44 4.33 0.45
N ILE A 31 -5.34 4.31 1.20
CA ILE A 31 -5.31 4.73 2.61
C ILE A 31 -4.35 5.91 2.75
N SER A 32 -4.84 7.03 3.29
CA SER A 32 -4.04 8.19 3.66
C SER A 32 -4.79 9.03 4.70
N ARG A 33 -4.12 10.02 5.29
CA ARG A 33 -4.76 10.95 6.24
C ARG A 33 -5.70 11.97 5.57
N SER A 34 -5.49 12.27 4.29
CA SER A 34 -6.21 13.33 3.60
C SER A 34 -7.35 12.77 2.78
N ARG A 35 -8.58 13.00 3.24
CA ARG A 35 -9.81 12.54 2.58
C ARG A 35 -9.98 13.13 1.18
N ASP A 36 -9.75 14.43 1.03
CA ASP A 36 -9.96 15.12 -0.25
C ASP A 36 -9.01 14.57 -1.32
N LYS A 37 -7.72 14.42 -0.99
CA LYS A 37 -6.72 13.81 -1.89
C LYS A 37 -7.09 12.39 -2.28
N LEU A 38 -7.61 11.58 -1.35
CA LEU A 38 -8.04 10.22 -1.68
C LEU A 38 -9.23 10.22 -2.64
N HIS A 39 -10.17 11.14 -2.46
CA HIS A 39 -11.34 11.26 -3.34
C HIS A 39 -10.93 11.65 -4.76
N ASP A 40 -9.99 12.58 -4.91
CA ASP A 40 -9.44 12.96 -6.23
C ASP A 40 -8.81 11.76 -6.94
N LEU A 41 -8.01 10.97 -6.20
CA LEU A 41 -7.37 9.77 -6.74
C LEU A 41 -8.37 8.67 -7.12
N VAL A 42 -9.41 8.46 -6.31
CA VAL A 42 -10.49 7.51 -6.66
C VAL A 42 -11.22 8.00 -7.91
N GLY A 43 -11.48 9.30 -8.03
CA GLY A 43 -12.08 9.88 -9.22
C GLY A 43 -11.25 9.60 -10.47
N GLU A 44 -9.95 9.85 -10.41
CA GLU A 44 -9.01 9.59 -11.51
C GLU A 44 -9.01 8.10 -11.91
N LEU A 45 -8.89 7.19 -10.94
CA LEU A 45 -8.92 5.74 -11.19
C LEU A 45 -10.27 5.27 -11.75
N THR A 46 -11.38 5.86 -11.30
CA THR A 46 -12.72 5.53 -11.81
C THR A 46 -12.85 5.91 -13.29
N THR A 47 -12.26 7.03 -13.72
CA THR A 47 -12.24 7.40 -15.16
C THR A 47 -11.43 6.43 -16.03
N GLU A 48 -10.54 5.66 -15.41
CA GLU A 48 -9.75 4.61 -16.04
C GLU A 48 -10.38 3.21 -15.90
N GLU A 49 -11.64 3.14 -15.46
CA GLU A 49 -12.40 1.90 -15.21
C GLU A 49 -11.75 1.00 -14.13
N ILE A 50 -10.95 1.59 -13.23
CA ILE A 50 -10.32 0.89 -12.12
C ILE A 50 -11.20 1.02 -10.87
N THR A 51 -11.57 -0.13 -10.29
CA THR A 51 -12.30 -0.19 -9.02
C THR A 51 -11.39 0.27 -7.87
N ALA A 52 -11.68 1.44 -7.30
CA ALA A 52 -10.94 1.99 -6.17
C ALA A 52 -11.86 2.53 -5.07
N ALA A 53 -11.41 2.42 -3.82
CA ALA A 53 -12.11 2.95 -2.65
C ALA A 53 -11.15 3.71 -1.72
N ALA A 54 -11.64 4.81 -1.14
CA ALA A 54 -10.89 5.68 -0.24
C ALA A 54 -11.14 5.33 1.24
N PHE A 55 -10.06 5.15 1.99
CA PHE A 55 -10.08 4.84 3.42
C PHE A 55 -9.23 5.89 4.17
N PRO A 56 -9.82 7.02 4.59
CA PRO A 56 -9.09 8.02 5.36
C PRO A 56 -8.71 7.45 6.74
N ALA A 57 -7.41 7.33 7.01
CA ALA A 57 -6.89 6.82 8.29
C ALA A 57 -5.51 7.42 8.60
N ASP A 58 -5.23 7.61 9.88
CA ASP A 58 -3.87 7.86 10.38
C ASP A 58 -3.27 6.53 10.88
N VAL A 59 -2.21 6.08 10.20
CA VAL A 59 -1.51 4.83 10.52
C VAL A 59 -0.68 4.97 11.79
N LEU A 60 -0.43 6.20 12.25
CA LEU A 60 0.28 6.46 13.51
C LEU A 60 -0.66 6.52 14.71
N ASP A 61 -1.96 6.69 14.49
CA ASP A 61 -2.98 6.75 15.54
C ASP A 61 -3.73 5.41 15.65
N LEU A 62 -2.99 4.38 16.07
CA LEU A 62 -3.51 3.01 16.17
C LEU A 62 -3.64 2.54 17.63
N PRO A 63 -4.75 2.82 18.33
CA PRO A 63 -5.16 1.97 19.45
C PRO A 63 -5.76 0.64 18.98
N SER A 64 -6.11 0.48 17.70
CA SER A 64 -6.94 -0.65 17.25
C SER A 64 -6.85 -0.94 15.75
N PHE A 65 -5.66 -1.00 15.14
CA PHE A 65 -5.54 -1.78 13.90
C PHE A 65 -5.67 -3.25 14.31
N TYR A 66 -6.78 -3.90 13.96
CA TYR A 66 -6.93 -5.34 14.14
C TYR A 66 -5.88 -6.05 13.27
N GLY A 67 -4.77 -6.42 13.90
CA GLY A 67 -3.61 -6.97 13.22
C GLY A 67 -2.34 -6.53 13.93
N ARG A 68 -2.12 -7.09 15.12
CA ARG A 68 -0.80 -7.08 15.78
C ARG A 68 0.25 -7.38 14.70
N PRO A 69 1.33 -6.58 14.56
CA PRO A 69 2.40 -6.94 13.63
C PRO A 69 2.83 -8.37 13.92
N THR A 70 2.67 -9.26 12.93
CA THR A 70 3.15 -10.65 13.03
C THR A 70 4.67 -10.72 13.11
N ALA A 71 5.34 -9.62 12.75
CA ALA A 71 6.78 -9.44 12.80
C ALA A 71 7.13 -8.22 13.67
N THR A 72 8.11 -8.36 14.57
CA THR A 72 8.73 -7.25 15.28
C THR A 72 9.72 -6.52 14.36
N ALA A 73 10.09 -5.29 14.73
CA ALA A 73 11.13 -4.53 14.02
C ALA A 73 12.47 -5.28 13.96
N ASP A 74 12.79 -6.05 15.02
CA ASP A 74 13.99 -6.90 15.07
C ASP A 74 13.91 -8.08 14.08
N GLN A 75 12.72 -8.58 13.79
CA GLN A 75 12.52 -9.63 12.78
C GLN A 75 12.59 -9.09 11.35
N ILE A 76 12.22 -7.82 11.14
CA ILE A 76 12.21 -7.18 9.82
C ILE A 76 13.59 -6.60 9.46
N SER A 77 14.30 -6.01 10.41
CA SER A 77 15.55 -5.28 10.16
C SER A 77 16.61 -6.08 9.38
N PRO A 78 16.89 -7.37 9.69
CA PRO A 78 17.86 -8.15 8.93
C PRO A 78 17.44 -8.40 7.47
N LEU A 79 16.14 -8.56 7.20
CA LEU A 79 15.63 -8.77 5.84
C LEU A 79 15.72 -7.52 4.99
N TYR A 80 15.44 -6.36 5.59
CA TYR A 80 15.65 -5.07 4.95
C TYR A 80 17.13 -4.86 4.61
N TRP A 81 18.02 -5.12 5.57
CA TRP A 81 19.46 -4.99 5.34
C TRP A 81 19.94 -5.91 4.21
N ASP A 82 19.59 -7.20 4.24
CA ASP A 82 20.02 -8.17 3.23
C ASP A 82 19.48 -7.86 1.82
N LEU A 83 18.26 -7.31 1.72
CA LEU A 83 17.70 -6.83 0.46
C LEU A 83 18.54 -5.67 -0.11
N HIS A 84 18.93 -4.72 0.74
CA HIS A 84 19.64 -3.51 0.31
C HIS A 84 21.16 -3.64 0.22
N THR A 85 21.78 -4.65 0.83
CA THR A 85 23.23 -4.87 0.75
C THR A 85 23.61 -6.02 -0.17
N THR A 86 22.87 -7.13 -0.13
CA THR A 86 23.27 -8.39 -0.78
C THR A 86 22.46 -8.66 -2.03
N HIS A 87 21.15 -8.42 -1.98
CA HIS A 87 20.20 -8.74 -3.06
C HIS A 87 19.65 -7.48 -3.74
N ARG A 88 20.54 -6.55 -4.09
CA ARG A 88 20.18 -5.23 -4.64
C ARG A 88 19.46 -5.28 -5.99
N ASP A 89 19.55 -6.40 -6.69
CA ASP A 89 18.83 -6.70 -7.92
C ASP A 89 17.36 -7.08 -7.68
N LYS A 90 16.96 -7.37 -6.44
CA LYS A 90 15.60 -7.73 -6.08
C LYS A 90 14.84 -6.53 -5.53
N ALA A 91 13.63 -6.33 -6.04
CA ALA A 91 12.77 -5.22 -5.63
C ALA A 91 11.98 -5.49 -4.35
N GLU A 92 11.81 -6.75 -3.97
CA GLU A 92 10.96 -7.14 -2.85
C GLU A 92 11.47 -8.39 -2.12
N ARG A 93 11.08 -8.49 -0.84
CA ARG A 93 11.28 -9.69 -0.04
C ARG A 93 10.13 -9.88 0.93
N ILE A 94 9.56 -11.09 0.91
CA ILE A 94 8.39 -11.43 1.73
C ILE A 94 8.88 -12.00 3.06
N PHE A 95 8.52 -11.36 4.18
CA PHE A 95 8.65 -11.96 5.50
C PHE A 95 7.61 -13.07 5.66
N ARG A 96 8.06 -14.31 5.93
CA ARG A 96 7.18 -15.48 6.01
C ARG A 96 6.76 -15.90 7.43
N GLY A 97 7.16 -15.16 8.47
CA GLY A 97 6.85 -15.53 9.86
C GLY A 97 7.76 -16.63 10.38
#